data_AF-A0A3B1AMT7-F1
#
_entry.id   AF-A0A3B1AMT7-F1
#
_cell.length_a   1.000
_cell.length_b   1.000
_cell.length_c   1.000
_cell.angle_alpha   90.00
_cell.angle_beta   90.00
_cell.angle_gamma   90.00
#
_symmetry.space_group_name_H-M   'P 1'
#
loop_
_entity.id
_entity.type
_entity.pdbx_description
1 polymer ?
#
loop_
_entity_poly.entity_id
_entity_poly.type
_entity_poly.pdbx_seq_one_letter_code
_entity_poly.pdbx_strand_id
1 'polypeptide(L)'
;MQMCETPDALAGADWWLCYLSTGTHISFYLSFGTVLLLLVLCAPMVMVLGFGGALARRSTFLPLRLVGQIYTSMVRGVPDIVFFMFVPIAMDQAIEVIRHKTICSDVSAPIFQGNDFVVCAAAKMPLSASDQWVHEIYGFVLALIAFAIVFGAFAANTLHGALNAVPKQQLETGHAYGM
;
A
#
# COMPACT_ATOMS: atom_id res chain seq x y z
N MET A 1 -28.36 -19.24 -21.03
CA MET A 1 -27.87 -17.94 -21.54
C MET A 1 -28.69 -17.40 -22.71
N GLN A 2 -29.36 -18.25 -23.53
CA GLN A 2 -30.31 -17.81 -24.57
C GLN A 2 -31.45 -16.87 -24.10
N MET A 3 -31.81 -16.91 -22.81
CA MET A 3 -32.85 -16.05 -22.23
C MET A 3 -32.48 -14.56 -22.19
N CYS A 4 -31.19 -14.19 -22.28
CA CYS A 4 -30.72 -12.81 -22.18
C CYS A 4 -30.40 -12.16 -23.56
N GLU A 5 -30.73 -12.83 -24.68
CA GLU A 5 -30.42 -12.33 -26.02
C GLU A 5 -31.39 -11.24 -26.51
N THR A 6 -32.63 -11.20 -25.99
CA THR A 6 -33.64 -10.17 -26.33
C THR A 6 -34.05 -9.35 -25.10
N PRO A 7 -33.34 -8.25 -24.79
CA PRO A 7 -33.57 -7.45 -23.58
C PRO A 7 -34.95 -6.79 -23.52
N ASP A 8 -35.52 -6.45 -24.68
CA ASP A 8 -36.84 -5.79 -24.77
C ASP A 8 -38.01 -6.70 -24.41
N ALA A 9 -37.79 -8.02 -24.36
CA ALA A 9 -38.82 -9.01 -24.03
C ALA A 9 -38.79 -9.44 -22.55
N LEU A 10 -37.81 -8.98 -21.77
CA LEU A 10 -37.63 -9.34 -20.36
C LEU A 10 -38.25 -8.28 -19.45
N ALA A 11 -39.07 -8.70 -18.48
CA ALA A 11 -39.68 -7.81 -17.50
C ALA A 11 -39.41 -8.30 -16.07
N GLY A 12 -39.25 -7.37 -15.13
CA GLY A 12 -39.13 -7.68 -13.70
C GLY A 12 -37.81 -8.36 -13.33
N ALA A 13 -37.89 -9.50 -12.63
CA ALA A 13 -36.73 -10.17 -12.01
C ALA A 13 -35.77 -10.80 -13.03
N ASP A 14 -36.27 -11.29 -14.17
CA ASP A 14 -35.44 -11.91 -15.20
C ASP A 14 -34.54 -10.88 -15.90
N TRP A 15 -35.04 -9.65 -16.07
CA TRP A 15 -34.25 -8.53 -16.56
C TRP A 15 -33.10 -8.19 -15.60
N TRP A 16 -33.38 -8.10 -14.30
CA TRP A 16 -32.35 -7.85 -13.27
C TRP A 16 -31.30 -8.95 -13.22
N LEU A 17 -31.70 -10.21 -13.33
CA LEU A 17 -30.77 -11.34 -13.37
C LEU A 17 -29.87 -11.27 -14.62
N CYS A 18 -30.42 -11.00 -15.80
CA CYS A 18 -29.63 -10.81 -17.01
C CYS A 18 -28.70 -9.58 -16.92
N TYR A 19 -29.18 -8.46 -16.37
CA TYR A 19 -28.39 -7.25 -16.19
C TYR A 19 -27.20 -7.49 -15.24
N LEU A 20 -27.46 -8.00 -14.03
CA LEU A 20 -26.42 -8.22 -13.01
C LEU A 20 -25.45 -9.37 -13.36
N SER A 21 -25.81 -10.27 -14.28
CA SER A 21 -24.95 -11.37 -14.71
C SER A 21 -24.16 -11.09 -16.00
N THR A 22 -24.25 -9.85 -16.52
CA THR A 22 -23.48 -9.45 -17.71
C THR A 22 -21.97 -9.54 -17.45
N GLY A 23 -21.17 -9.85 -18.47
CA GLY A 23 -19.71 -9.94 -18.37
C GLY A 23 -19.04 -8.69 -17.77
N THR A 24 -19.59 -7.49 -18.00
CA THR A 24 -19.12 -6.24 -17.39
C THR A 24 -19.36 -6.19 -15.88
N HIS A 25 -20.52 -6.64 -15.42
CA HIS A 25 -20.85 -6.72 -13.99
C HIS A 25 -20.02 -7.78 -13.28
N ILE A 26 -19.74 -8.92 -13.94
CA ILE A 26 -18.82 -9.92 -13.42
C ILE A 26 -17.42 -9.33 -13.21
N SER A 27 -16.89 -8.59 -14.19
CA SER A 27 -15.60 -7.89 -14.03
C SER A 27 -15.64 -6.87 -12.89
N PHE A 28 -16.75 -6.13 -12.73
CA PHE A 28 -16.94 -5.22 -11.60
C PHE A 28 -16.93 -5.96 -10.25
N TYR A 29 -17.60 -7.11 -10.13
CA TYR A 29 -17.59 -7.89 -8.89
C TYR A 29 -16.20 -8.42 -8.55
N LEU A 30 -15.41 -8.82 -9.56
CA LEU A 30 -14.02 -9.19 -9.36
C LEU A 30 -13.18 -8.00 -8.88
N SER A 31 -13.30 -6.83 -9.50
CA SER A 31 -12.60 -5.61 -9.05
C SER A 31 -13.03 -5.17 -7.64
N PHE A 32 -14.31 -5.31 -7.31
CA PHE A 32 -14.80 -5.05 -5.96
C PHE A 32 -14.17 -6.01 -4.95
N GLY A 33 -14.09 -7.30 -5.31
CA GLY A 33 -13.42 -8.32 -4.50
C GLY A 33 -11.94 -8.04 -4.28
N THR A 34 -11.20 -7.59 -5.29
CA THR A 34 -9.78 -7.27 -5.14
C THR A 34 -9.54 -6.08 -4.21
N VAL A 35 -10.38 -5.05 -4.26
CA VAL A 35 -10.31 -3.91 -3.34
C VAL A 35 -10.63 -4.34 -1.90
N LEU A 36 -11.68 -5.15 -1.70
CA LEU A 36 -12.02 -5.64 -0.37
C LEU A 36 -10.89 -6.50 0.21
N LEU A 37 -10.29 -7.36 -0.60
CA LEU A 37 -9.13 -8.16 -0.23
C LEU A 37 -7.91 -7.29 0.11
N LEU A 38 -7.65 -6.24 -0.67
CA LEU A 38 -6.62 -5.25 -0.36
C LEU A 38 -6.87 -4.60 1.00
N LEU A 39 -8.10 -4.14 1.27
CA LEU A 39 -8.46 -3.49 2.53
C LEU A 39 -8.27 -4.41 3.73
N VAL A 40 -8.71 -5.67 3.62
CA VAL A 40 -8.59 -6.67 4.69
C VAL A 40 -7.12 -6.98 5.02
N LEU A 41 -6.24 -7.00 4.02
CA LEU A 41 -4.81 -7.24 4.23
C LEU A 41 -4.07 -5.97 4.67
N CYS A 42 -4.46 -4.82 4.15
CA CYS A 42 -3.80 -3.54 4.42
C CYS A 42 -4.09 -3.04 5.85
N ALA A 43 -5.33 -3.16 6.32
CA ALA A 43 -5.75 -2.70 7.65
C ALA A 43 -4.86 -3.23 8.81
N PRO A 44 -4.57 -4.54 8.94
CA PRO A 44 -3.69 -5.02 10.00
C PRO A 44 -2.25 -4.53 9.82
N MET A 45 -1.72 -4.45 8.59
CA MET A 45 -0.37 -3.93 8.35
C MET A 45 -0.26 -2.45 8.76
N VAL A 46 -1.26 -1.64 8.41
CA VAL A 46 -1.37 -0.24 8.83
C VAL A 46 -1.39 -0.11 10.34
N MET A 47 -2.13 -0.97 11.04
CA MET A 47 -2.20 -0.95 12.50
C MET A 47 -0.87 -1.34 13.14
N VAL A 48 -0.20 -2.38 12.63
CA VAL A 48 1.13 -2.79 13.12
C VAL A 48 2.16 -1.68 12.94
N LEU A 49 2.26 -1.10 11.74
CA LEU A 49 3.17 0.00 11.46
C LEU A 49 2.79 1.28 12.22
N GLY A 50 1.49 1.53 12.38
CA GLY A 50 0.94 2.65 13.14
C GLY A 50 1.33 2.61 14.60
N PHE A 51 1.03 1.50 15.29
CA PHE A 51 1.44 1.31 16.67
C PHE A 51 2.96 1.29 16.82
N GLY A 52 3.68 0.60 15.94
CA GLY A 52 5.14 0.56 15.93
C GLY A 52 5.76 1.96 15.82
N GLY A 53 5.26 2.78 14.89
CA GLY A 53 5.71 4.16 14.70
C GLY A 53 5.38 5.08 15.89
N ALA A 54 4.18 4.93 16.47
CA ALA A 54 3.76 5.72 17.63
C ALA A 54 4.61 5.43 18.87
N LEU A 55 4.90 4.14 19.12
CA LEU A 55 5.75 3.68 20.21
C LEU A 55 7.21 4.07 19.98
N ALA A 56 7.73 3.90 18.77
CA ALA A 56 9.09 4.32 18.40
C ALA A 56 9.29 5.81 18.70
N ARG A 57 8.33 6.65 18.32
CA ARG A 57 8.37 8.10 18.60
C ARG A 57 8.28 8.46 20.09
N ARG A 58 7.69 7.61 20.93
CA ARG A 58 7.62 7.79 22.39
C ARG A 58 8.88 7.27 23.11
N SER A 59 9.70 6.47 22.45
CA SER A 59 10.88 5.85 23.06
C SER A 59 11.88 6.87 23.62
N THR A 60 12.53 6.49 24.73
CA THR A 60 13.65 7.23 25.33
C THR A 60 14.94 7.08 24.52
N PHE A 61 15.06 6.02 23.70
CA PHE A 61 16.23 5.79 22.85
C PHE A 61 16.23 6.73 21.65
N LEU A 62 17.21 7.63 21.59
CA LEU A 62 17.26 8.74 20.64
C LEU A 62 17.18 8.29 19.15
N PRO A 63 17.90 7.26 18.69
CA PRO A 63 17.79 6.80 17.30
C PRO A 63 16.40 6.29 16.94
N LEU A 64 15.78 5.50 17.82
CA LEU A 64 14.44 4.95 17.57
C LEU A 64 13.38 6.06 17.57
N ARG A 65 13.54 7.04 18.47
CA ARG A 65 12.70 8.24 18.49
C ARG A 65 12.80 9.02 17.20
N LEU A 66 14.01 9.20 16.67
CA LEU A 66 14.24 9.92 15.40
C LEU A 66 13.57 9.21 14.22
N VAL A 67 13.70 7.87 14.13
CA VAL A 67 13.04 7.09 13.08
C VAL A 67 11.51 7.27 13.15
N GLY A 68 10.92 7.14 14.34
CA GLY A 68 9.48 7.37 14.52
C GLY A 68 9.04 8.82 14.23
N GLN A 69 9.89 9.80 14.52
CA GLN A 69 9.65 11.19 14.18
C GLN A 69 9.68 11.42 12.66
N ILE A 70 10.69 10.89 11.95
CA ILE A 70 10.78 11.00 10.49
C ILE A 70 9.56 10.32 9.85
N TYR A 71 9.25 9.10 10.26
CA TYR A 71 8.13 8.32 9.76
C TYR A 71 6.79 9.07 9.89
N THR A 72 6.48 9.58 11.09
CA THR A 72 5.22 10.33 11.31
C THR A 72 5.22 11.76 10.77
N SER A 73 6.39 12.33 10.46
CA SER A 73 6.47 13.69 9.90
C SER A 73 6.32 13.71 8.39
N MET A 74 6.65 12.61 7.71
CA MET A 74 6.42 12.41 6.27
C MET A 74 5.00 12.83 5.86
N VAL A 75 4.01 12.34 6.61
CA VAL A 75 2.58 12.53 6.35
C VAL A 75 2.07 13.94 6.68
N ARG A 76 2.78 14.72 7.50
CA ARG A 76 2.34 16.07 7.89
C ARG A 76 2.67 17.15 6.85
N GLY A 77 3.51 16.85 5.86
CA GLY A 77 3.99 17.85 4.89
C GLY A 77 3.61 17.60 3.43
N VAL A 78 3.09 16.41 3.09
CA VAL A 78 2.87 15.98 1.70
C VAL A 78 1.39 15.65 1.48
N PRO A 79 0.78 16.13 0.38
CA PRO A 79 -0.60 15.77 0.03
C PRO A 79 -0.78 14.27 -0.20
N ASP A 80 -1.95 13.75 0.15
CA ASP A 80 -2.36 12.35 -0.03
C ASP A 80 -2.25 11.87 -1.49
N ILE A 81 -2.69 12.68 -2.45
CA ILE A 81 -2.60 12.37 -3.90
C ILE A 81 -1.15 12.11 -4.33
N VAL A 82 -0.20 12.90 -3.81
CA VAL A 82 1.23 12.76 -4.11
C VAL A 82 1.74 11.41 -3.62
N PHE A 83 1.29 10.95 -2.45
CA PHE A 83 1.67 9.62 -1.96
C PHE A 83 1.17 8.50 -2.86
N PHE A 84 -0.08 8.55 -3.30
CA PHE A 84 -0.63 7.50 -4.17
C PHE A 84 -0.01 7.49 -5.56
N MET A 85 0.42 8.65 -6.08
CA MET A 85 1.08 8.72 -7.37
C MET A 85 2.55 8.29 -7.27
N PHE A 86 3.30 8.78 -6.29
CA PHE A 86 4.76 8.61 -6.27
C PHE A 86 5.26 7.45 -5.42
N VAL A 87 4.56 7.02 -4.36
CA VAL A 87 5.10 5.94 -3.50
C VAL A 87 5.19 4.60 -4.22
N PRO A 88 4.15 4.13 -4.94
CA PRO A 88 4.26 2.93 -5.77
C PRO A 88 5.43 3.03 -6.75
N ILE A 89 5.54 4.14 -7.47
CA ILE A 89 6.58 4.37 -8.48
C ILE A 89 7.98 4.38 -7.85
N ALA A 90 8.17 5.13 -6.77
CA ALA A 90 9.45 5.24 -6.08
C ALA A 90 9.88 3.90 -5.48
N MET A 91 8.93 3.12 -4.97
CA MET A 91 9.20 1.78 -4.44
C MET A 91 9.62 0.82 -5.54
N ASP A 92 8.93 0.85 -6.68
CA ASP A 92 9.28 0.04 -7.85
C ASP A 92 10.68 0.40 -8.36
N GLN A 93 10.95 1.69 -8.60
CA GLN A 93 12.26 2.19 -9.01
C GLN A 93 13.34 1.82 -8.00
N ALA A 94 13.07 1.89 -6.70
CA ALA A 94 14.04 1.50 -5.68
C ALA A 94 14.40 0.00 -5.80
N ILE A 95 13.42 -0.87 -6.02
CA ILE A 95 13.65 -2.31 -6.23
C ILE A 95 14.49 -2.51 -7.50
N GLU A 96 14.14 -1.86 -8.61
CA GLU A 96 14.86 -2.00 -9.87
C GLU A 96 16.29 -1.46 -9.80
N VAL A 97 16.54 -0.36 -9.07
CA VAL A 97 17.89 0.16 -8.82
C VAL A 97 18.72 -0.82 -8.01
N ILE A 98 18.15 -1.38 -6.94
CA ILE A 98 18.84 -2.37 -6.11
C ILE A 98 19.20 -3.57 -6.97
N ARG A 99 18.24 -4.11 -7.73
CA ARG A 99 18.47 -5.26 -8.62
C ARG A 99 19.49 -4.96 -9.71
N HIS A 100 19.47 -3.76 -10.29
CA HIS A 100 20.43 -3.35 -11.29
C HIS A 100 21.86 -3.39 -10.74
N LYS A 101 22.08 -2.84 -9.53
CA LYS A 101 23.39 -2.86 -8.86
C LYS A 101 23.84 -4.25 -8.43
N THR A 102 22.92 -5.16 -8.11
CA THR A 102 23.27 -6.51 -7.64
C THR A 102 23.43 -7.54 -8.77
N ILE A 103 22.63 -7.44 -9.84
CA ILE A 103 22.58 -8.45 -10.91
C ILE A 103 23.46 -8.03 -12.10
N CYS A 104 23.43 -6.75 -12.47
CA CYS A 104 24.12 -6.25 -13.66
C CYS A 104 25.30 -5.36 -13.24
N SER A 105 26.29 -5.96 -12.56
CA SER A 105 27.55 -5.30 -12.17
C SER A 105 28.36 -4.78 -13.36
N ASP A 106 28.10 -5.34 -14.54
CA ASP A 106 28.94 -5.18 -15.73
C ASP A 106 28.52 -3.98 -16.58
N VAL A 107 27.32 -3.44 -16.32
CA VAL A 107 26.77 -2.27 -17.02
C VAL A 107 27.11 -1.01 -16.24
N SER A 108 28.10 -0.26 -16.70
CA SER A 108 28.57 0.98 -16.05
C SER A 108 27.83 2.25 -16.48
N ALA A 109 26.84 2.13 -17.38
CA ALA A 109 26.02 3.25 -17.80
C ALA A 109 25.22 3.83 -16.62
N PRO A 110 25.05 5.17 -16.53
CA PRO A 110 24.24 5.75 -15.48
C PRO A 110 22.78 5.32 -15.62
N ILE A 111 22.13 5.04 -14.49
CA ILE A 111 20.72 4.61 -14.41
C ILE A 111 19.78 5.71 -14.89
N PHE A 112 20.07 6.95 -14.51
CA PHE A 112 19.33 8.14 -14.92
C PHE A 112 20.04 8.79 -16.10
N GLN A 113 19.46 8.67 -17.29
CA GLN A 113 19.98 9.22 -18.54
C GLN A 113 19.09 10.39 -18.97
N GLY A 114 19.32 11.57 -18.38
CA GLY A 114 18.43 12.72 -18.57
C GLY A 114 17.06 12.45 -17.94
N ASN A 115 16.02 12.33 -18.77
CA ASN A 115 14.65 12.05 -18.32
C ASN A 115 14.32 10.55 -18.28
N ASP A 116 15.20 9.70 -18.82
CA ASP A 116 14.93 8.27 -18.94
C ASP A 116 15.52 7.49 -17.77
N PHE A 117 14.69 6.64 -17.17
CA PHE A 117 15.10 5.65 -16.18
C PHE A 117 15.41 4.33 -16.90
N VAL A 118 16.69 4.04 -17.08
CA VAL A 118 17.15 2.89 -17.87
C VAL A 118 17.86 1.90 -16.95
N VAL A 119 17.19 0.76 -16.72
CA VAL A 119 17.75 -0.39 -16.02
C VAL A 119 17.97 -1.57 -16.95
N CYS A 120 18.93 -2.41 -16.59
CA CYS A 120 19.21 -3.70 -17.23
C CYS A 120 17.93 -4.54 -17.38
N ALA A 121 17.75 -5.23 -18.51
CA ALA A 121 16.54 -6.00 -18.80
C ALA A 121 16.24 -7.07 -17.72
N ALA A 122 17.29 -7.67 -17.13
CA ALA A 122 17.15 -8.64 -16.05
C ALA A 122 16.75 -8.02 -14.69
N ALA A 123 16.98 -6.71 -14.51
CA ALA A 123 16.64 -6.00 -13.29
C ALA A 123 15.18 -5.50 -13.24
N LYS A 124 14.53 -5.40 -14.41
CA LYS A 124 13.12 -4.99 -14.50
C LYS A 124 12.20 -5.94 -13.74
N MET A 125 11.25 -5.39 -13.01
CA MET A 125 10.28 -6.12 -12.20
C MET A 125 8.85 -5.66 -12.52
N PRO A 126 7.94 -6.57 -12.83
CA PRO A 126 8.18 -7.93 -13.33
C PRO A 126 8.84 -7.90 -14.73
N LEU A 127 9.38 -9.04 -15.17
CA LEU A 127 9.98 -9.13 -16.51
C LEU A 127 8.90 -8.90 -17.58
N SER A 128 9.22 -8.18 -18.66
CA SER A 128 8.26 -7.93 -19.76
C SER A 128 7.79 -9.21 -20.46
N ALA A 129 8.52 -10.32 -20.29
CA ALA A 129 8.17 -11.64 -20.82
C ALA A 129 7.33 -12.49 -19.84
N SER A 130 7.02 -12.00 -18.64
CA SER A 130 6.23 -12.75 -17.66
C SER A 130 4.73 -12.71 -17.99
N ASP A 131 4.02 -13.74 -17.54
CA ASP A 131 2.57 -13.82 -17.74
C ASP A 131 1.81 -12.70 -17.02
N GLN A 132 0.65 -12.32 -17.55
CA GLN A 132 -0.20 -11.23 -17.04
C GLN A 132 -0.53 -11.33 -15.55
N TRP A 133 -0.78 -12.54 -15.02
CA TRP A 133 -1.12 -12.73 -13.61
C TRP A 133 0.05 -12.33 -12.67
N VAL A 134 1.30 -12.43 -13.13
CA VAL A 134 2.48 -11.99 -12.37
C VAL A 134 2.50 -10.47 -12.26
N HIS A 135 2.14 -9.77 -13.34
CA HIS A 135 2.01 -8.31 -13.33
C HIS A 135 0.93 -7.84 -12.35
N GLU A 136 -0.21 -8.53 -12.33
CA GLU A 136 -1.32 -8.20 -11.44
C GLU A 136 -0.96 -8.44 -9.96
N ILE A 137 -0.33 -9.57 -9.64
CA ILE A 137 0.12 -9.87 -8.26
C ILE A 137 1.20 -8.88 -7.83
N TYR A 138 2.17 -8.58 -8.68
CA TYR A 138 3.22 -7.63 -8.35
C TYR A 138 2.64 -6.24 -8.08
N GLY A 139 1.76 -5.75 -8.95
CA GLY A 139 1.07 -4.48 -8.76
C GLY A 139 0.22 -4.47 -7.48
N PHE A 140 -0.47 -5.57 -7.18
CA PHE A 140 -1.25 -5.72 -5.95
C PHE A 140 -0.37 -5.64 -4.69
N VAL A 141 0.74 -6.39 -4.64
CA VAL A 141 1.66 -6.40 -3.50
C VAL A 141 2.32 -5.03 -3.32
N LEU A 142 2.71 -4.41 -4.42
CA LEU A 142 3.33 -3.09 -4.43
C LEU A 142 2.35 -2.02 -3.91
N ALA A 143 1.08 -2.07 -4.33
CA ALA A 143 0.03 -1.23 -3.76
C ALA A 143 -0.19 -1.50 -2.27
N LEU A 144 -0.26 -2.77 -1.85
CA LEU A 144 -0.46 -3.18 -0.47
C LEU A 144 0.63 -2.62 0.46
N ILE A 145 1.89 -2.77 0.08
CA ILE A 145 3.03 -2.28 0.87
C ILE A 145 3.04 -0.74 0.89
N ALA A 146 2.80 -0.09 -0.26
CA ALA A 146 2.77 1.37 -0.35
C ALA A 146 1.69 1.96 0.56
N PHE A 147 0.47 1.43 0.50
CA PHE A 147 -0.63 1.86 1.36
C PHE A 147 -0.34 1.58 2.83
N ALA A 148 0.23 0.42 3.17
CA ALA A 148 0.58 0.10 4.55
C ALA A 148 1.58 1.11 5.14
N ILE A 149 2.61 1.49 4.38
CA ILE A 149 3.62 2.45 4.83
C ILE A 149 3.01 3.85 5.03
N VAL A 150 2.24 4.35 4.06
CA VAL A 150 1.67 5.69 4.09
C VAL A 150 0.58 5.81 5.16
N PHE A 151 -0.44 4.96 5.09
CA PHE A 151 -1.53 4.99 6.08
C PHE A 151 -1.06 4.56 7.47
N GLY A 152 -0.04 3.71 7.57
CA GLY A 152 0.64 3.43 8.83
C GLY A 152 1.24 4.69 9.47
N ALA A 153 1.81 5.61 8.68
CA ALA A 153 2.36 6.85 9.20
C ALA A 153 1.26 7.82 9.66
N PHE A 154 0.12 7.87 8.95
CA PHE A 154 -1.09 8.56 9.41
C PHE A 154 -1.58 7.99 10.75
N ALA A 155 -1.75 6.66 10.81
CA ALA A 155 -2.18 5.95 12.02
C ALA A 155 -1.21 6.20 13.18
N ALA A 156 0.11 6.14 12.94
CA ALA A 156 1.13 6.40 13.95
C ALA A 156 1.04 7.84 14.50
N ASN A 157 0.79 8.83 13.64
CA ASN A 157 0.63 10.21 14.08
C ASN A 157 -0.63 10.39 14.95
N THR A 158 -1.75 9.80 14.55
CA THR A 158 -3.01 9.82 15.31
C THR A 158 -2.88 9.08 16.65
N LEU A 159 -2.33 7.86 16.63
CA LEU A 159 -2.09 7.05 17.83
C LEU A 159 -1.12 7.73 18.79
N HIS A 160 -0.05 8.35 18.29
CA HIS A 160 0.86 9.12 19.13
C HIS A 160 0.17 10.31 19.79
N GLY A 161 -0.71 11.01 19.07
CA GLY A 161 -1.57 12.05 19.64
C GLY A 161 -2.47 11.52 20.75
N ALA A 162 -3.14 10.39 20.52
CA ALA A 162 -3.99 9.73 21.51
C ALA A 162 -3.21 9.29 22.76
N LEU A 163 -2.01 8.73 22.59
CA LEU A 163 -1.13 8.33 23.70
C LEU A 163 -0.71 9.53 24.57
N ASN A 164 -0.47 10.69 23.95
CA ASN A 164 -0.10 11.91 24.68
C ASN A 164 -1.29 12.54 25.43
N ALA A 165 -2.53 12.20 25.07
CA ALA A 165 -3.73 12.65 25.78
C ALA A 165 -3.97 11.91 27.11
N VAL A 166 -3.31 10.77 27.33
CA VAL A 166 -3.44 9.99 28.56
C VAL A 166 -2.80 10.76 29.73
N PRO A 167 -3.55 11.04 30.82
CA PRO A 167 -3.02 11.75 31.98
C PRO A 167 -1.87 10.97 32.64
N LYS A 168 -0.82 11.69 33.07
CA LYS A 168 0.36 11.07 33.70
C LYS A 168 -0.01 10.31 34.99
N GLN A 169 -0.99 10.79 35.74
CA GLN A 169 -1.45 10.17 36.98
C GLN A 169 -1.95 8.74 36.78
N GLN A 170 -2.61 8.46 35.64
CA GLN A 170 -3.07 7.11 35.30
C GLN A 170 -1.90 6.17 34.98
N LEU A 171 -0.87 6.68 34.30
CA LEU A 171 0.35 5.91 34.00
C LEU A 171 1.17 5.60 35.26
N GLU A 172 1.32 6.58 36.15
CA GLU A 172 2.02 6.42 37.44
C GLU A 172 1.29 5.43 38.36
N THR A 173 -0.06 5.50 38.40
CA THR A 173 -0.88 4.54 39.14
C THR A 173 -0.70 3.12 38.58
N GLY A 174 -0.64 2.97 37.26
CA GLY A 174 -0.39 1.68 36.61
C GLY A 174 0.96 1.08 37.01
N HIS A 175 2.02 1.89 36.99
CA HIS A 175 3.33 1.48 37.47
C HIS A 175 3.34 1.11 38.97
N ALA A 176 2.55 1.80 39.81
CA ALA A 176 2.42 1.45 41.23
C ALA A 176 1.73 0.09 41.45
N TYR A 177 0.81 -0.31 40.56
CA TYR A 177 0.21 -1.65 40.55
C TYR A 177 1.05 -2.73 39.87
N GLY A 178 2.24 -2.39 39.36
CA GLY A 178 3.15 -3.34 38.70
C GLY A 178 2.83 -3.64 37.24
N MET A 179 2.09 -2.75 36.56
CA MET A 179 1.87 -2.79 35.11
C MET A 179 3.01 -2.12 34.32
#